data_AF-A0A955TEM3-F1
#
_entry.id   AF-A0A955TEM3-F1
#
_cell.length_a   1.000
_cell.length_b   1.000
_cell.length_c   1.000
_cell.angle_alpha   90.00
_cell.angle_beta   90.00
_cell.angle_gamma   90.00
#
_symmetry.space_group_name_H-M   'P 1'
#
loop_
_entity.id
_entity.type
_entity.pdbx_description
1 polymer ?
#
loop_
_entity_poly.entity_id
_entity_poly.type
_entity_poly.pdbx_seq_one_letter_code
_entity_poly.pdbx_strand_id
1 'polypeptide(L)' 'MLADVVLPARRFQIFTYQVPPHLLPLLHIGSPVVVPLGSTVVSGVVVTLFEMQNSASLQ' A
#
# COMPACT_ATOMS: atom_id res chain seq x y z
N MET A 1 -3.93 -8.45 -2.27
CA MET A 1 -3.32 -7.88 -1.06
C MET A 1 -3.32 -6.37 -1.19
N LEU A 2 -3.62 -5.68 -0.08
CA LEU A 2 -3.56 -4.24 0.06
C LEU A 2 -2.40 -3.87 1.00
N ALA A 3 -1.82 -2.70 0.76
CA ALA A 3 -0.75 -2.14 1.57
C ALA A 3 -1.06 -0.70 1.95
N ASP A 4 -1.01 -0.40 3.24
CA ASP A 4 -1.01 0.99 3.70
C ASP A 4 0.40 1.53 3.62
N VAL A 5 0.55 2.69 2.98
CA VAL A 5 1.83 3.35 2.78
C VAL A 5 1.76 4.74 3.42
N VAL A 6 2.69 5.01 4.34
CA VAL A 6 2.88 6.35 4.92
C VAL A 6 3.76 7.17 3.99
N LEU A 7 3.32 8.40 3.71
CA LEU A 7 4.04 9.33 2.85
C LEU A 7 4.64 10.46 3.70
N PRO A 8 5.94 10.80 3.57
CA PRO A 8 6.60 11.84 4.35
C PRO A 8 6.18 13.27 3.96
N ALA A 9 5.17 13.43 3.10
CA ALA A 9 4.56 14.72 2.81
C ALA A 9 3.99 15.35 4.09
N ARG A 10 3.77 16.68 4.08
CA ARG A 10 3.35 17.46 5.27
C ARG A 10 2.20 16.74 6.01
N ARG A 11 2.53 16.11 7.15
CA ARG A 11 1.66 15.35 8.10
C ARG A 11 1.61 13.81 8.00
N PHE A 12 2.56 13.12 7.37
CA PHE A 12 2.65 11.64 7.42
C PHE A 12 1.32 10.94 7.09
N GLN A 13 0.73 11.30 5.97
CA GLN A 13 -0.56 10.75 5.55
C GLN A 13 -0.41 9.30 5.10
N ILE A 14 -1.43 8.48 5.40
CA ILE A 14 -1.48 7.06 5.03
C ILE A 14 -2.46 6.88 3.88
N PHE A 15 -2.02 6.15 2.85
CA PHE A 15 -2.85 5.79 1.71
C PHE A 15 -2.75 4.29 1.45
N THR A 16 -3.88 3.68 1.09
CA THR A 16 -3.96 2.25 0.78
C THR A 16 -3.75 2.01 -0.71
N TYR A 17 -2.88 1.08 -1.06
CA TYR A 17 -2.57 0.69 -2.42
C TYR A 17 -2.83 -0.80 -2.65
N GLN A 18 -3.25 -1.14 -3.85
CA GLN A 18 -3.26 -2.52 -4.31
C GLN A 18 -1.85 -2.96 -4.69
N VAL A 19 -1.40 -4.09 -4.14
CA VAL A 19 -0.07 -4.63 -4.42
C VAL A 19 -0.14 -5.51 -5.68
N PRO A 20 0.65 -5.21 -6.73
CA PRO A 20 0.78 -6.09 -7.88
C PRO A 20 1.30 -7.48 -7.48
N PRO A 21 0.79 -8.58 -8.06
CA PRO A 21 1.16 -9.94 -7.65
C PRO A 21 2.66 -10.24 -7.69
N HIS A 22 3.36 -9.70 -8.69
CA HIS A 22 4.80 -9.89 -8.86
C HIS A 22 5.65 -9.15 -7.80
N LEU A 23 5.08 -8.19 -7.07
CA LEU A 23 5.76 -7.47 -5.98
C LEU A 23 5.49 -8.09 -4.60
N LEU A 24 4.50 -8.98 -4.47
CA LEU A 24 4.15 -9.61 -3.18
C LEU A 24 5.35 -10.25 -2.47
N PRO A 25 6.25 -11.02 -3.14
CA PRO A 25 7.37 -11.67 -2.46
C PRO A 25 8.43 -10.68 -1.94
N LEU A 26 8.42 -9.44 -2.43
CA LEU A 26 9.40 -8.41 -2.13
C LEU A 26 8.93 -7.47 -1.02
N LEU A 27 7.65 -7.52 -0.66
CA LEU A 27 7.00 -6.53 0.18
C LEU A 27 6.84 -7.03 1.62
N HIS A 28 7.26 -6.21 2.58
CA HIS A 28 7.06 -6.42 4.01
C HIS A 28 6.77 -5.07 4.69
N ILE A 29 6.24 -5.10 5.93
CA ILE A 29 6.10 -3.88 6.73
C ILE A 29 7.49 -3.26 6.95
N GLY A 30 7.60 -1.95 6.74
CA GLY A 30 8.88 -1.22 6.77
C GLY A 30 9.59 -1.14 5.42
N SER A 31 9.11 -1.83 4.37
CA SER A 31 9.69 -1.72 3.04
C SER A 31 9.58 -0.28 2.50
N PRO A 32 10.68 0.31 1.99
CA PRO A 32 10.60 1.54 1.23
C PRO A 32 9.95 1.26 -0.12
N VAL A 33 9.00 2.10 -0.49
CA VAL A 33 8.24 1.95 -1.73
C VAL A 33 8.13 3.28 -2.46
N VAL A 34 7.82 3.18 -3.74
CA VAL A 34 7.54 4.32 -4.61
C VAL A 34 6.12 4.13 -5.12
N VAL A 35 5.24 5.07 -4.83
CA VAL A 35 3.80 4.94 -5.10
C VAL A 35 3.24 6.16 -5.83
N PRO A 36 2.22 6.00 -6.68
CA PRO A 36 1.56 7.11 -7.32
C PRO A 36 0.73 7.93 -6.32
N LEU A 37 0.80 9.25 -6.40
CA LEU A 37 -0.04 10.20 -5.67
C LEU A 37 -0.53 11.30 -6.63
N GLY A 38 -1.77 11.16 -7.10
CA GLY A 38 -2.31 12.03 -8.15
C GLY A 38 -1.51 11.90 -9.45
N SER A 39 -0.94 13.00 -9.93
CA SER A 39 -0.09 13.06 -11.12
C SER A 39 1.41 12.86 -10.83
N THR A 40 1.77 12.58 -9.58
CA THR A 40 3.17 12.46 -9.14
C THR A 40 3.45 11.06 -8.60
N VAL A 41 4.72 10.76 -8.43
CA VAL A 41 5.20 9.54 -7.80
C VAL A 41 6.05 9.94 -6.61
N VAL A 42 5.79 9.33 -5.45
CA VAL A 42 6.40 9.73 -4.18
C VAL A 42 6.95 8.51 -3.44
N SER A 43 8.02 8.72 -2.68
CA SER A 43 8.58 7.69 -1.81
C SER A 43 7.78 7.61 -0.51
N GLY A 44 7.58 6.39 -0.02
CA GLY A 44 6.87 6.11 1.23
C GLY A 44 7.36 4.82 1.88
N VAL A 45 6.71 4.43 2.97
CA VAL A 45 7.03 3.20 3.71
C VAL A 45 5.76 2.41 3.97
N VAL A 46 5.80 1.10 3.76
CA VAL A 46 4.68 0.20 4.09
C VAL A 46 4.52 0.14 5.61
N VAL A 47 3.31 0.40 6.12
CA VAL A 47 3.00 0.33 7.56
C VAL A 47 2.02 -0.79 7.91
N THR A 48 1.19 -1.22 6.95
CA THR A 48 0.23 -2.32 7.12
C THR A 48 0.14 -3.15 5.85
N LEU A 49 -0.04 -4.46 5.97
CA LEU A 49 -0.40 -5.37 4.87
C LEU A 49 -1.64 -6.17 5.25
N PHE A 50 -2.62 -6.27 4.35
CA PHE A 50 -3.83 -7.02 4.61
C PHE A 50 -4.43 -7.62 3.34
N GLU A 51 -5.15 -8.73 3.51
CA GLU A 51 -5.91 -9.33 2.44
C GLU A 51 -7.18 -8.49 2.18
N MET A 52 -7.51 -8.35 0.90
CA MET A 52 -8.80 -7.79 0.53
C MET A 52 -9.83 -8.88 0.79
N GLN A 53 -10.60 -8.78 1.87
CA GLN A 53 -11.72 -9.69 2.07
C GLN A 53 -12.71 -9.46 0.93
N ASN A 54 -12.85 -10.47 0.08
CA ASN A 54 -13.86 -10.46 -0.97
C ASN A 54 -15.21 -10.70 -0.31
N SER A 55 -16.04 -9.67 -0.20
CA SER A 55 -17.42 -9.74 0.31
C SER A 55 -18.33 -10.49 -0.68
N ALA A 56 -18.00 -11.72 -1.03
CA ALA A 56 -18.77 -12.57 -1.95
C ALA A 56 -19.54 -13.68 -1.22
N SER A 57 -19.60 -13.64 0.11
CA SER A 57 -20.26 -14.67 0.94
C SER A 57 -21.37 -14.06 1.80
N LEU A 58 -22.39 -13.50 1.15
CA LEU A 58 -23.71 -13.24 1.75
C LEU A 58 -24.78 -13.62 0.71
N GLN A 59 -24.90 -14.92 0.43
CA GLN A 59 -26.09 -15.52 -0.19
C GLN A 59 -26.40 -16.85 0.51
#